data_AF-A0A7S1T1V6-F1
#
_entry.id   AF-A0A7S1T1V6-F1
#
_cell.length_a   1.000
_cell.length_b   1.000
_cell.length_c   1.000
_cell.angle_alpha   90.00
_cell.angle_beta   90.00
_cell.angle_gamma   90.00
#
_symmetry.space_group_name_H-M   'P 1'
#
loop_
_entity.id
_entity.type
_entity.pdbx_description
1 polymer ?
#
loop_
_entity_poly.entity_id
_entity_poly.type
_entity_poly.pdbx_seq_one_letter_code
_entity_poly.pdbx_strand_id
1 'polypeptide(L)'
;YFARAAAGGGNEGETDDKGHLEGRELGQSEEAIELNLRAAQMDCNTAIDLDAGNVKARFRLAQCLQKRGDSDAAMAAVLDALPRAPPAMRPQLEELRRSLLPCTDEEDGLEEMD
;
A
#
# COMPACT_ATOMS: atom_id res chain seq x y z
N TYR A 1 -29.37 1.82 53.32
CA TYR A 1 -28.21 2.52 52.71
C TYR A 1 -27.37 1.50 51.96
N PHE A 2 -27.59 1.36 50.65
CA PHE A 2 -26.68 0.65 49.75
C PHE A 2 -26.32 1.63 48.63
N ALA A 3 -25.06 2.04 48.59
CA ALA A 3 -24.54 2.92 47.55
C ALA A 3 -24.37 2.10 46.25
N ARG A 4 -25.20 2.39 45.24
CA ARG A 4 -24.89 1.99 43.86
C ARG A 4 -23.92 3.02 43.30
N ALA A 5 -22.66 2.61 43.22
CA ALA A 5 -21.64 3.29 42.43
C ALA A 5 -22.15 3.39 40.99
N ALA A 6 -22.20 4.62 40.48
CA ALA A 6 -22.41 4.91 39.07
C ALA A 6 -21.24 4.29 38.31
N ALA A 7 -21.53 3.19 37.59
CA ALA A 7 -20.62 2.71 36.56
C ALA A 7 -20.57 3.78 35.48
N GLY A 8 -19.43 4.47 35.43
CA GLY A 8 -19.09 5.43 34.39
C GLY A 8 -19.33 4.81 33.01
N GLY A 9 -20.02 5.58 32.19
CA GLY A 9 -20.42 5.23 30.84
C GLY A 9 -19.22 4.94 29.92
N GLY A 10 -19.59 4.36 28.77
CA GLY A 10 -18.71 3.81 27.77
C GLY A 10 -17.50 4.69 27.45
N ASN A 11 -16.32 4.09 27.55
CA ASN A 11 -15.29 4.37 26.56
C ASN A 11 -15.70 3.60 25.30
N GLU A 12 -16.68 4.13 24.58
CA GLU A 12 -16.86 3.79 23.17
C GLU A 12 -15.54 4.22 22.50
N GLY A 13 -14.76 3.23 22.06
CA GLY A 13 -13.71 3.51 21.11
C GLY A 13 -14.40 4.10 19.90
N GLU A 14 -14.30 5.42 19.73
CA GLU A 14 -14.72 6.11 18.52
C GLU A 14 -13.89 5.54 17.38
N THR A 15 -14.45 4.51 16.74
CA THR A 15 -14.09 4.13 15.38
C THR A 15 -14.79 5.10 14.46
N ASP A 16 -14.05 5.71 13.54
CA ASP A 16 -14.64 6.40 12.40
C ASP A 16 -15.59 5.46 11.63
N ASP A 17 -16.37 5.99 10.70
CA ASP A 17 -17.30 5.22 9.86
C ASP A 17 -16.62 4.11 9.01
N LYS A 18 -15.29 3.97 9.11
CA LYS A 18 -14.44 2.99 8.42
C LYS A 18 -13.67 2.06 9.38
N GLY A 19 -13.82 2.18 10.69
CA GLY A 19 -13.10 1.35 11.67
C GLY A 19 -11.60 1.64 11.81
N HIS A 20 -11.11 2.83 11.43
CA HIS A 20 -9.72 3.23 11.60
C HIS A 20 -9.49 3.87 12.97
N LEU A 21 -8.61 3.24 13.75
CA LEU A 21 -7.99 3.82 14.93
C LEU A 21 -6.97 4.87 14.47
N GLU A 22 -7.40 6.12 14.30
CA GLU A 22 -6.46 7.24 14.25
C GLU A 22 -5.82 7.39 15.64
N GLY A 23 -4.49 7.44 15.71
CA GLY A 23 -3.80 7.87 16.95
C GLY A 23 -2.97 6.81 17.70
N ARG A 24 -2.45 5.79 17.02
CA ARG A 24 -1.25 5.10 17.52
C ARG A 24 -0.22 5.00 16.42
N GLU A 25 0.48 6.12 16.19
CA GLU A 25 1.84 6.08 15.66
C GLU A 25 2.68 5.23 16.63
N LEU A 26 2.62 3.91 16.46
CA LEU A 26 3.68 3.06 16.92
C LEU A 26 4.92 3.64 16.25
N GLY A 27 5.86 4.16 17.06
CA GLY A 27 7.22 4.44 16.63
C GLY A 27 7.84 3.13 16.14
N GLN A 28 7.42 2.69 14.97
CA GLN A 28 8.14 1.74 14.16
C GLN A 28 9.33 2.55 13.69
N SER A 29 10.50 2.27 14.25
CA SER A 29 11.75 2.75 13.68
C SER A 29 11.70 2.52 12.17
N GLU A 30 12.28 3.42 11.39
CA GLU A 30 12.33 3.29 9.92
C GLU A 30 12.82 1.88 9.53
N GLU A 31 13.74 1.32 10.31
CA GLU A 31 14.23 -0.06 10.25
C GLU A 31 13.13 -1.14 10.37
N ALA A 32 12.16 -0.96 11.28
CA ALA A 32 11.03 -1.88 11.43
C ALA A 32 10.07 -1.80 10.24
N ILE A 33 9.88 -0.60 9.66
CA ILE A 33 9.08 -0.42 8.45
C ILE A 33 9.75 -1.12 7.27
N GLU A 34 11.05 -0.92 7.08
CA GLU A 34 11.81 -1.61 6.02
C GLU A 34 11.78 -3.12 6.16
N LEU A 35 11.96 -3.64 7.38
CA LEU A 35 11.91 -5.08 7.65
C LEU A 35 10.54 -5.65 7.30
N ASN A 36 9.47 -4.95 7.67
CA ASN A 36 8.10 -5.34 7.35
C ASN A 36 7.82 -5.27 5.84
N LEU A 37 8.36 -4.27 5.13
CA LEU A 37 8.22 -4.13 3.68
C LEU A 37 8.95 -5.27 2.93
N ARG A 38 10.14 -5.66 3.39
CA ARG A 38 10.86 -6.81 2.82
C ARG A 38 10.12 -8.12 3.05
N ALA A 39 9.61 -8.36 4.26
CA ALA A 39 8.80 -9.54 4.55
C ALA A 39 7.54 -9.58 3.68
N ALA A 40 6.82 -8.46 3.57
CA ALA A 40 5.63 -8.33 2.73
C ALA A 40 5.95 -8.58 1.24
N GLN A 41 7.10 -8.13 0.75
CA GLN A 41 7.54 -8.40 -0.62
C GLN A 41 7.78 -9.90 -0.85
N MET A 42 8.42 -10.60 0.09
CA MET A 42 8.63 -12.05 0.01
C MET A 42 7.30 -12.81 0.04
N ASP A 43 6.38 -12.43 0.93
CA ASP A 43 5.05 -13.02 1.00
C ASP A 43 4.25 -12.81 -0.30
N CYS A 44 4.36 -11.62 -0.90
CA CYS A 44 3.69 -11.35 -2.17
C CYS A 44 4.30 -12.18 -3.32
N ASN A 45 5.63 -12.34 -3.36
CA ASN A 45 6.29 -13.18 -4.36
C ASN A 45 5.86 -14.64 -4.24
N THR A 46 5.88 -15.20 -3.03
CA THR A 46 5.41 -16.58 -2.82
C THR A 46 3.93 -16.76 -3.20
N ALA A 47 3.08 -15.76 -2.92
CA ALA A 47 1.69 -15.80 -3.35
C ALA A 47 1.52 -15.74 -4.88
N ILE A 48 2.41 -15.03 -5.60
CA ILE A 48 2.43 -15.00 -7.06
C ILE A 48 2.96 -16.32 -7.64
N ASP A 49 3.94 -16.94 -6.99
CA ASP A 49 4.47 -18.26 -7.38
C ASP A 49 3.41 -19.36 -7.23
N LEU A 50 2.62 -19.30 -6.15
CA LEU A 50 1.52 -20.23 -5.90
C LEU A 50 0.32 -19.98 -6.81
N ASP A 51 0.00 -18.70 -7.08
CA ASP A 51 -1.07 -18.31 -7.98
C ASP A 51 -0.63 -17.12 -8.85
N ALA A 52 -0.16 -17.46 -10.06
CA ALA A 52 0.24 -16.48 -11.05
C ALA A 52 -0.92 -15.60 -11.56
N GLY A 53 -2.17 -15.91 -11.21
CA GLY A 53 -3.36 -15.10 -11.44
C GLY A 53 -3.71 -14.16 -10.29
N ASN A 54 -2.96 -14.16 -9.18
CA ASN A 54 -3.30 -13.39 -8.00
C ASN A 54 -2.98 -11.89 -8.16
N VAL A 55 -3.98 -11.16 -8.65
CA VAL A 55 -3.90 -9.70 -8.85
C VAL A 55 -3.74 -8.96 -7.52
N LYS A 56 -4.31 -9.47 -6.43
CA LYS A 56 -4.19 -8.86 -5.09
C LYS A 56 -2.75 -8.93 -4.57
N ALA A 57 -2.05 -10.05 -4.78
CA ALA A 57 -0.66 -10.17 -4.42
C ALA A 57 0.22 -9.19 -5.21
N ARG A 58 0.01 -9.08 -6.53
CA ARG A 58 0.72 -8.08 -7.36
C ARG A 58 0.44 -6.64 -6.94
N PHE A 59 -0.80 -6.31 -6.60
CA PHE A 59 -1.16 -4.98 -6.12
C PHE A 59 -0.48 -4.63 -4.80
N ARG A 60 -0.46 -5.57 -3.85
CA ARG A 60 0.25 -5.41 -2.57
C ARG A 60 1.76 -5.28 -2.76
N LEU A 61 2.33 -6.05 -3.68
CA LEU A 61 3.74 -5.92 -4.06
C LEU A 61 4.04 -4.52 -4.60
N ALA A 62 3.20 -4.00 -5.51
CA ALA A 62 3.35 -2.65 -6.06
C ALA A 62 3.28 -1.57 -4.98
N GLN A 63 2.37 -1.69 -4.00
CA GLN A 63 2.32 -0.79 -2.84
C GLN A 63 3.58 -0.87 -1.97
N CYS A 64 4.11 -2.07 -1.75
CA CYS A 64 5.34 -2.25 -0.99
C CYS A 64 6.54 -1.59 -1.70
N LEU A 65 6.64 -1.77 -3.02
CA LEU A 65 7.69 -1.16 -3.85
C LEU A 65 7.59 0.36 -3.86
N GLN A 66 6.36 0.90 -3.96
CA GLN A 66 6.11 2.34 -3.84
C GLN A 66 6.59 2.90 -2.50
N LYS A 67 6.27 2.22 -1.39
CA LYS A 67 6.72 2.62 -0.05
C LYS A 67 8.24 2.50 0.15
N ARG A 68 8.89 1.62 -0.63
CA ARG A 68 10.35 1.46 -0.64
C ARG A 68 11.06 2.49 -1.52
N GLY A 69 10.32 3.29 -2.28
CA GLY A 69 10.86 4.28 -3.24
C GLY A 69 11.15 3.71 -4.63
N ASP A 70 10.87 2.43 -4.88
CA ASP A 70 11.10 1.76 -6.16
C ASP A 70 9.88 1.97 -7.10
N SER A 71 9.63 3.21 -7.50
CA SER A 71 8.47 3.59 -8.33
C SER A 71 8.45 2.89 -9.70
N ASP A 72 9.61 2.67 -10.32
CA ASP A 72 9.72 1.95 -11.60
C ASP A 72 9.28 0.48 -11.48
N ALA A 73 9.74 -0.21 -10.43
CA ALA A 73 9.37 -1.59 -10.18
C ALA A 73 7.89 -1.71 -9.81
N ALA A 74 7.37 -0.74 -9.05
CA ALA A 74 5.95 -0.66 -8.72
C ALA A 74 5.09 -0.47 -9.98
N MET A 75 5.52 0.38 -10.92
CA MET A 75 4.83 0.62 -12.18
C MET A 75 4.77 -0.65 -13.04
N ALA A 76 5.89 -1.37 -13.17
CA ALA A 76 5.94 -2.63 -13.91
C ALA A 76 4.96 -3.68 -13.33
N ALA A 77 4.89 -3.78 -12.01
CA ALA A 77 3.97 -4.71 -11.33
C ALA A 77 2.49 -4.37 -11.57
N VAL A 78 2.14 -3.08 -11.59
CA VAL A 78 0.77 -2.62 -11.91
C VAL A 78 0.41 -2.90 -13.37
N LEU A 79 1.34 -2.66 -14.29
CA LEU A 79 1.12 -2.91 -15.72
C LEU A 79 0.88 -4.39 -16.02
N ASP A 80 1.59 -5.30 -15.35
CA ASP A 80 1.35 -6.76 -15.47
C ASP A 80 0.03 -7.19 -14.79
N ALA A 81 -0.39 -6.48 -13.74
CA ALA A 81 -1.62 -6.77 -13.00
C ALA A 81 -2.90 -6.28 -13.72
N LEU A 82 -2.87 -5.12 -14.39
CA LEU A 82 -3.99 -4.51 -15.09
C LEU A 82 -4.75 -5.44 -16.07
N PRO A 83 -4.09 -6.20 -16.97
CA PRO A 83 -4.79 -7.07 -17.92
C PRO A 83 -5.50 -8.25 -17.26
N ARG A 84 -5.03 -8.67 -16.07
CA ARG A 84 -5.59 -9.80 -15.31
C ARG A 84 -6.57 -9.34 -14.22
N ALA A 85 -6.72 -8.02 -14.05
CA ALA A 85 -7.44 -7.45 -12.93
C ALA A 85 -8.96 -7.64 -13.01
N PRO A 86 -9.61 -8.05 -11.90
CA PRO A 86 -11.06 -8.00 -11.82
C PRO A 86 -11.53 -6.53 -11.83
N PRO A 87 -12.75 -6.24 -12.32
CA PRO A 87 -13.27 -4.88 -12.47
C PRO A 87 -13.27 -4.08 -11.16
N ALA A 88 -13.40 -4.75 -10.01
CA ALA A 88 -13.35 -4.12 -8.69
C ALA A 88 -11.96 -3.55 -8.33
N MET A 89 -10.87 -4.12 -8.86
CA MET A 89 -9.49 -3.70 -8.57
C MET A 89 -8.90 -2.76 -9.62
N ARG A 90 -9.51 -2.68 -10.80
CA ARG A 90 -9.10 -1.74 -11.86
C ARG A 90 -8.96 -0.29 -11.37
N PRO A 91 -9.93 0.31 -10.64
CA PRO A 91 -9.77 1.69 -10.18
C PRO A 91 -8.60 1.86 -9.21
N GLN A 92 -8.35 0.88 -8.34
CA GLN A 92 -7.23 0.92 -7.39
C GLN A 92 -5.88 0.81 -8.10
N LEU A 93 -5.79 -0.06 -9.13
CA LEU A 93 -4.58 -0.19 -9.96
C LEU A 93 -4.33 1.07 -10.80
N GLU A 94 -5.38 1.68 -11.35
CA GLU A 94 -5.29 2.94 -12.09
C GLU A 94 -4.88 4.12 -11.18
N GLU A 95 -5.42 4.17 -9.96
CA GLU A 95 -5.02 5.17 -8.96
C GLU A 95 -3.54 5.02 -8.57
N LEU A 96 -3.10 3.79 -8.29
CA LEU A 96 -1.71 3.52 -7.97
C LEU A 96 -0.80 3.86 -9.16
N ARG A 97 -1.17 3.46 -10.38
CA ARG A 97 -0.47 3.85 -11.62
C ARG A 97 -0.36 5.37 -11.74
N ARG A 98 -1.45 6.11 -11.48
CA ARG A 98 -1.46 7.58 -11.56
C ARG A 98 -0.55 8.21 -10.51
N SER A 99 -0.47 7.63 -9.32
CA SER A 99 0.45 8.10 -8.27
C SER A 99 1.92 7.80 -8.57
N LEU A 100 2.19 6.77 -9.37
CA LEU A 100 3.52 6.34 -9.78
C LEU A 100 4.00 6.97 -11.08
N LEU A 101 3.09 7.60 -11.84
CA LEU A 101 3.47 8.41 -12.99
C LEU A 101 4.45 9.46 -12.45
N PRO A 102 5.71 9.47 -12.92
CA PRO A 102 6.56 10.60 -12.61
C PRO A 102 5.80 11.84 -13.06
N CYS A 103 5.77 12.89 -12.23
CA CYS A 103 5.64 14.22 -12.80
C CYS A 103 6.76 14.28 -13.81
N THR A 104 6.43 14.13 -15.08
CA THR A 104 7.30 14.53 -16.17
C THR A 104 7.37 16.05 -16.05
N ASP A 105 8.20 16.54 -15.13
CA ASP A 105 9.02 17.68 -15.46
C ASP A 105 9.85 17.18 -16.63
N GLU A 106 9.36 17.53 -17.83
CA GLU A 106 10.10 17.45 -19.06
C GLU A 106 11.45 18.14 -18.82
N GLU A 107 12.50 17.37 -18.62
CA GLU A 107 13.80 17.72 -19.15
C GLU A 107 14.15 16.62 -20.14
N ASP A 108 13.42 16.67 -21.25
CA ASP A 108 13.95 16.40 -22.59
C ASP A 108 15.27 17.19 -22.75
N GLY A 109 16.34 16.64 -22.18
CA GLY A 109 17.72 16.99 -22.49
C GLY A 109 18.23 16.07 -23.59
N LEU A 110 17.61 16.14 -24.77
CA LEU A 110 18.26 15.88 -26.06
C LEU A 110 19.59 16.69 -26.06
N GLU A 111 20.75 16.24 -26.53
CA GLU A 111 21.12 15.28 -27.55
C GLU A 111 22.66 15.13 -27.44
N GLU A 112 23.20 13.97 -27.80
CA GLU A 112 24.59 13.87 -28.26
C GLU A 112 24.78 14.76 -29.50
N MET A 113 25.82 15.61 -29.54
CA MET A 113 26.51 16.21 -30.72
C MET A 113 27.51 17.25 -30.16
N ASP A 114 28.82 17.25 -30.36
CA ASP A 114 29.81 16.57 -31.22
C ASP A 114 31.13 16.45 -30.40
#